data_AF-A0A388PKC0-F1
#
_entry.id   AF-A0A388PKC0-F1
#
_cell.length_a   1.000
_cell.length_b   1.000
_cell.length_c   1.000
_cell.angle_alpha   90.00
_cell.angle_beta   90.00
_cell.angle_gamma   90.00
#
_symmetry.space_group_name_H-M   'P 1'
#
loop_
_entity.id
_entity.type
_entity.pdbx_description
1 polymer ?
#
loop_
_entity_poly.entity_id
_entity_poly.type
_entity_poly.pdbx_seq_one_letter_code
_entity_poly.pdbx_strand_id
1 'polypeptide(L)'
;MSNTSPYHRSPAPPALSRRDFLWQAGGGLGGLALASLLGTDRALASPGKLTGCLHHPPKAKRVVQFFMAGAASHLDLYDYKPELIKRHGQPSDFGEKVEAFQNGLGPWMRPFWDFRPYGRSGKMLSEVSAPLGAVVDDMAFIHNMVGKSGVHSAATLLQSTGFQLPGFPGAGCWVSYALGSENDNLPTFVVLPDHRGFASNG
;
A
#
# COMPACT_ATOMS: atom_id res chain seq x y z
N MET A 1 -70.52 -5.39 22.27
CA MET A 1 -71.47 -4.26 22.27
C MET A 1 -70.66 -2.97 22.34
N SER A 2 -70.67 -2.15 21.29
CA SER A 2 -69.98 -0.86 21.26
C SER A 2 -70.89 0.20 21.87
N ASN A 3 -70.45 0.87 22.93
CA ASN A 3 -71.23 1.91 23.60
C ASN A 3 -71.04 3.24 22.86
N THR A 4 -72.08 3.70 22.17
CA THR A 4 -72.08 4.92 21.34
C THR A 4 -72.63 6.16 22.06
N SER A 5 -72.67 6.14 23.40
CA SER A 5 -73.15 7.28 24.18
C SER A 5 -72.29 8.54 23.92
N PRO A 6 -72.90 9.72 23.67
CA PRO A 6 -72.18 10.99 23.50
C PRO A 6 -71.47 11.46 24.78
N TYR A 7 -71.73 10.82 25.92
CA TYR A 7 -71.04 11.04 27.20
C TYR A 7 -69.93 10.02 27.47
N HIS A 8 -69.70 9.08 26.56
CA HIS A 8 -68.63 8.10 26.68
C HIS A 8 -67.28 8.78 26.44
N ARG A 9 -66.62 9.21 27.51
CA ARG A 9 -65.23 9.63 27.44
C ARG A 9 -64.38 8.41 27.12
N SER A 10 -63.79 8.36 25.93
CA SER A 10 -62.71 7.40 25.65
C SER A 10 -61.64 7.58 26.73
N PRO A 11 -61.16 6.51 27.38
CA PRO A 11 -60.08 6.64 28.35
C PRO A 11 -58.89 7.30 27.64
N ALA A 12 -58.29 8.29 28.29
CA ALA A 12 -57.06 8.90 27.80
C ALA A 12 -56.03 7.77 27.57
N PRO A 13 -55.22 7.83 26.50
CA PRO A 13 -54.17 6.85 26.30
C PRO A 13 -53.32 6.80 27.58
N PRO A 14 -52.93 5.59 28.04
CA PRO A 14 -52.18 5.46 29.27
C PRO A 14 -50.94 6.35 29.19
N ALA A 15 -50.74 7.19 30.21
CA ALA A 15 -49.54 8.01 30.31
C ALA A 15 -48.32 7.09 30.20
N LEU A 16 -47.36 7.45 29.35
CA LEU A 16 -46.11 6.70 29.18
C LEU A 16 -45.52 6.41 30.56
N SER A 17 -45.41 5.13 30.90
CA SER A 17 -44.84 4.76 32.19
C SER A 17 -43.37 5.15 32.22
N ARG A 18 -42.82 5.45 33.41
CA ARG A 18 -41.38 5.73 33.56
C ARG A 18 -40.52 4.60 32.97
N ARG A 19 -41.02 3.36 33.05
CA ARG A 19 -40.35 2.18 32.47
C ARG A 19 -40.36 2.23 30.95
N ASP A 20 -41.49 2.55 30.33
CA ASP A 20 -41.60 2.65 28.87
C ASP A 20 -40.78 3.82 28.33
N PHE A 21 -40.77 4.95 29.05
CA PHE A 21 -39.92 6.08 28.73
C PHE A 21 -38.43 5.72 28.78
N LEU A 22 -37.97 5.08 29.86
CA LEU A 22 -36.57 4.66 29.98
C LEU A 22 -36.20 3.57 28.97
N TRP A 23 -37.13 2.67 28.65
CA TRP A 23 -36.93 1.62 27.64
C TRP A 23 -36.82 2.21 26.23
N GLN A 24 -37.69 3.17 25.87
CA GLN A 24 -37.65 3.82 24.57
C GLN A 24 -36.47 4.79 24.45
N ALA A 25 -36.15 5.56 25.50
CA ALA A 25 -35.02 6.48 25.50
C ALA A 25 -33.67 5.74 25.50
N GLY A 26 -33.52 4.71 26.36
CA GLY A 26 -32.31 3.90 26.47
C GLY A 26 -32.11 2.97 25.27
N GLY A 27 -33.17 2.30 24.80
CA GLY A 27 -33.13 1.43 23.63
C GLY A 27 -32.99 2.17 22.30
N GLY A 28 -33.59 3.37 22.18
CA GLY A 28 -33.49 4.20 20.97
C GLY A 28 -32.13 4.87 20.82
N LEU A 29 -31.66 5.57 21.85
CA LEU A 29 -30.33 6.22 21.82
C LEU A 29 -29.20 5.18 21.83
N GLY A 30 -29.34 4.10 22.59
CA GLY A 30 -28.39 2.99 22.59
C GLY A 30 -28.35 2.29 21.23
N GLY A 31 -29.50 2.11 20.57
CA GLY A 31 -29.57 1.57 19.21
C GLY A 31 -28.91 2.47 18.17
N LEU A 32 -29.09 3.80 18.26
CA LEU A 32 -28.40 4.76 17.39
C LEU A 32 -26.88 4.78 17.64
N ALA A 33 -26.47 4.74 18.91
CA ALA A 33 -25.06 4.64 19.27
C ALA A 33 -24.44 3.34 18.76
N LEU A 34 -25.12 2.21 18.93
CA LEU A 34 -24.68 0.91 18.43
C LEU A 34 -24.65 0.87 16.90
N ALA A 35 -25.68 1.40 16.21
CA ALA A 35 -25.71 1.48 14.76
C ALA A 35 -24.60 2.40 14.22
N SER A 36 -24.30 3.50 14.93
CA SER A 36 -23.15 4.35 14.62
C SER A 36 -21.85 3.58 14.78
N LEU A 37 -21.64 2.90 15.91
CA LEU A 37 -20.43 2.11 16.17
C LEU A 37 -20.24 0.98 15.15
N LEU A 38 -21.29 0.21 14.84
CA LEU A 38 -21.27 -0.84 13.82
C LEU A 38 -21.09 -0.30 12.39
N GLY A 39 -21.55 0.94 12.14
CA GLY A 39 -21.29 1.66 10.90
C GLY A 39 -19.83 2.10 10.77
N THR A 40 -19.22 2.55 11.87
CA THR A 40 -17.80 2.93 11.92
C THR A 40 -16.88 1.71 11.81
N ASP A 41 -17.20 0.60 12.49
CA ASP A 41 -16.44 -0.65 12.48
C ASP A 41 -16.65 -1.51 11.21
N ARG A 42 -17.33 -0.97 10.19
CA ARG A 42 -17.65 -1.67 8.93
C ARG A 42 -18.42 -2.99 9.08
N ALA A 43 -18.97 -3.29 10.25
CA ALA A 43 -19.85 -4.45 10.44
C ALA A 43 -21.15 -4.31 9.62
N LEU A 44 -21.56 -3.07 9.29
CA LEU A 44 -22.74 -2.76 8.49
C LEU A 44 -22.48 -1.83 7.28
N ALA A 45 -21.22 -1.46 6.96
CA ALA A 45 -20.92 -0.44 5.95
C ALA A 45 -19.88 -0.85 4.88
N SER A 46 -20.15 -0.38 3.65
CA SER A 46 -19.40 -0.55 2.39
C SER A 46 -17.94 -0.06 2.45
N PRO A 47 -17.00 -0.59 1.63
CA PRO A 47 -15.57 -0.38 1.83
C PRO A 47 -15.07 0.98 1.28
N GLY A 48 -14.61 1.86 2.16
CA GLY A 48 -13.79 3.04 1.82
C GLY A 48 -14.16 4.32 2.56
N LYS A 49 -13.19 5.23 2.81
CA LYS A 49 -13.46 6.62 3.27
C LYS A 49 -13.97 7.49 2.11
N LEU A 50 -13.63 7.08 0.89
CA LEU A 50 -14.31 7.48 -0.34
C LEU A 50 -15.63 6.71 -0.40
N THR A 51 -16.74 7.43 -0.57
CA THR A 51 -18.14 7.00 -0.39
C THR A 51 -18.67 5.96 -1.39
N GLY A 52 -17.87 4.96 -1.78
CA GLY A 52 -18.26 3.92 -2.72
C GLY A 52 -17.42 2.66 -2.56
N CYS A 53 -17.97 1.52 -2.99
CA CYS A 53 -17.22 0.29 -3.11
C CYS A 53 -15.91 0.57 -3.88
N LEU A 54 -14.77 0.16 -3.31
CA LEU A 54 -13.51 0.13 -4.04
C LEU A 54 -13.74 -0.47 -5.43
N HIS A 55 -13.19 0.16 -6.49
CA HIS A 55 -13.32 -0.34 -7.87
C HIS A 55 -12.90 -1.82 -7.99
N HIS A 56 -11.97 -2.26 -7.14
CA HIS A 56 -11.59 -3.65 -6.98
C HIS A 56 -11.63 -4.05 -5.50
N PRO A 57 -12.13 -5.25 -5.18
CA PRO A 57 -12.04 -5.76 -3.82
C PRO A 57 -10.57 -5.97 -3.44
N PRO A 58 -10.16 -5.62 -2.21
CA PRO A 58 -8.78 -5.80 -1.77
C PRO A 58 -8.45 -7.29 -1.69
N LYS A 59 -7.37 -7.70 -2.38
CA LYS A 59 -6.88 -9.09 -2.38
C LYS A 59 -5.83 -9.36 -1.30
N ALA A 60 -5.10 -8.33 -0.87
CA ALA A 60 -4.08 -8.41 0.16
C ALA A 60 -4.55 -7.70 1.44
N LYS A 61 -4.34 -8.33 2.60
CA LYS A 61 -4.64 -7.72 3.91
C LYS A 61 -3.51 -6.83 4.41
N ARG A 62 -2.26 -7.15 4.07
CA ARG A 62 -1.05 -6.47 4.57
C ARG A 62 -0.01 -6.43 3.46
N VAL A 63 0.73 -5.33 3.40
CA VAL A 63 1.85 -5.15 2.47
C VAL A 63 3.07 -4.74 3.28
N VAL A 64 4.16 -5.48 3.13
CA VAL A 64 5.47 -5.13 3.70
C VAL A 64 6.35 -4.67 2.56
N GLN A 65 6.76 -3.41 2.60
CA GLN A 65 7.66 -2.84 1.60
C GLN A 65 9.06 -2.67 2.19
N PHE A 66 10.06 -3.24 1.53
CA PHE A 66 11.46 -2.98 1.81
C PHE A 66 11.99 -1.94 0.81
N PHE A 67 12.39 -0.78 1.31
CA PHE A 67 13.09 0.23 0.52
C PHE A 67 14.59 0.17 0.85
N MET A 68 15.38 -0.27 -0.12
CA MET A 68 16.83 -0.41 0.03
C MET A 68 17.52 0.82 -0.56
N ALA A 69 17.75 1.85 0.25
CA ALA A 69 18.45 3.04 -0.20
C ALA A 69 19.88 2.70 -0.66
N GLY A 70 20.21 3.02 -1.92
CA GLY A 70 21.50 2.64 -2.51
C GLY A 70 21.66 1.15 -2.81
N ALA A 71 20.56 0.39 -2.87
CA ALA A 71 20.49 -1.07 -3.05
C ALA A 71 21.57 -1.69 -3.93
N ALA A 72 21.82 -2.97 -3.71
CA ALA A 72 22.60 -3.79 -4.62
C ALA A 72 22.07 -3.70 -6.06
N SER A 73 23.00 -3.69 -7.01
CA SER A 73 22.72 -3.61 -8.44
C SER A 73 21.74 -4.70 -8.88
N HIS A 74 20.65 -4.30 -9.53
CA HIS A 74 19.66 -5.26 -10.05
C HIS A 74 20.25 -6.16 -11.14
N LEU A 75 21.24 -5.66 -11.89
CA LEU A 75 22.00 -6.40 -12.90
C LEU A 75 22.81 -7.54 -12.30
N ASP A 76 23.17 -7.41 -11.03
CA ASP A 76 23.92 -8.39 -10.26
C ASP A 76 23.03 -9.34 -9.45
N LEU A 77 21.71 -9.09 -9.40
CA LEU A 77 20.79 -9.88 -8.59
C LEU A 77 19.79 -10.69 -9.42
N TYR A 78 19.01 -10.01 -10.27
CA TYR A 78 17.85 -10.60 -10.92
C TYR A 78 17.57 -10.06 -12.32
N ASP A 79 18.38 -9.17 -12.89
CA ASP A 79 18.22 -8.70 -14.27
C ASP A 79 19.39 -9.19 -15.14
N TYR A 80 19.30 -10.44 -15.55
CA TYR A 80 20.32 -11.05 -16.41
C TYR A 80 20.31 -10.42 -17.80
N LYS A 81 21.41 -9.74 -18.15
CA LYS A 81 21.61 -9.13 -19.47
C LYS A 81 22.80 -9.78 -20.20
N PRO A 82 22.55 -10.73 -21.12
CA PRO A 82 23.61 -11.39 -21.90
C PRO A 82 24.53 -10.42 -22.66
N GLU A 83 24.00 -9.29 -23.11
CA GLU A 83 24.79 -8.28 -23.83
C GLU A 83 25.89 -7.65 -22.97
N LEU A 84 25.67 -7.50 -21.66
CA LEU A 84 26.70 -7.00 -20.74
C LEU A 84 27.90 -7.94 -20.64
N ILE A 85 27.67 -9.25 -20.78
CA ILE A 85 28.72 -10.26 -20.78
C ILE A 85 29.50 -10.19 -22.09
N LYS A 86 28.80 -10.15 -23.23
CA LYS A 86 29.42 -10.09 -24.56
C LYS A 86 30.27 -8.85 -24.76
N ARG A 87 29.83 -7.71 -24.22
CA ARG A 87 30.48 -6.40 -24.40
C ARG A 87 31.43 -6.04 -23.27
N HIS A 88 31.63 -6.93 -22.30
CA HIS A 88 32.43 -6.62 -21.12
C HIS A 88 33.81 -6.04 -21.47
N GLY A 89 34.16 -4.91 -20.86
CA GLY A 89 35.43 -4.21 -21.07
C GLY A 89 35.46 -3.29 -22.29
N GLN A 90 34.47 -3.36 -23.19
CA GLN A 90 34.34 -2.44 -24.31
C GLN A 90 33.81 -1.08 -23.84
N PRO A 91 34.16 0.03 -24.51
CA PRO A 91 33.57 1.34 -24.22
C PRO A 91 32.04 1.30 -24.26
N SER A 92 31.39 1.92 -23.27
CA SER A 92 29.94 2.00 -23.22
C SER A 92 29.40 2.99 -24.24
N ASP A 93 28.37 2.60 -24.99
CA ASP A 93 27.63 3.48 -25.90
C ASP A 93 26.12 3.18 -25.80
N PHE A 94 25.39 4.13 -25.23
CA PHE A 94 23.94 4.03 -25.03
C PHE A 94 23.14 4.62 -26.21
N GLY A 95 23.80 5.21 -27.22
CA GLY A 95 23.13 5.90 -28.32
C GLY A 95 22.46 7.21 -27.93
N GLU A 96 22.54 7.61 -26.66
CA GLU A 96 22.01 8.85 -26.12
C GLU A 96 22.92 9.40 -25.01
N LYS A 97 22.71 10.68 -24.67
CA LYS A 97 23.45 11.31 -23.58
C LYS A 97 22.91 10.79 -22.25
N VAL A 98 23.73 10.02 -21.53
CA VAL A 98 23.44 9.58 -20.16
C VAL A 98 24.07 10.55 -19.17
N GLU A 99 23.27 11.06 -18.23
CA GLU A 99 23.78 11.88 -17.13
C GLU A 99 24.43 10.98 -16.08
N ALA A 100 25.75 11.11 -15.91
CA ALA A 100 26.51 10.43 -14.87
C ALA A 100 26.81 11.43 -13.73
N PHE A 101 26.57 11.00 -12.48
CA PHE A 101 26.80 11.84 -11.30
C PHE A 101 28.29 12.02 -10.98
N GLN A 102 29.13 11.00 -11.25
CA GLN A 102 30.57 11.02 -11.02
C GLN A 102 31.32 10.29 -12.13
N ASN A 103 32.47 10.83 -12.55
CA ASN A 103 33.48 10.20 -13.42
C ASN A 103 33.03 9.71 -14.81
N GLY A 104 31.86 10.14 -15.30
CA GLY A 104 31.36 9.76 -16.62
C GLY A 104 30.98 8.28 -16.70
N LEU A 105 30.82 7.78 -17.93
CA LEU A 105 30.48 6.38 -18.17
C LEU A 105 31.76 5.54 -18.22
N GLY A 106 31.80 4.46 -17.43
CA GLY A 106 32.83 3.42 -17.55
C GLY A 106 32.53 2.44 -18.70
N PRO A 107 33.46 1.52 -19.02
CA PRO A 107 33.20 0.47 -19.99
C PRO A 107 32.04 -0.44 -19.55
N TRP A 108 31.46 -1.18 -20.49
CA TRP A 108 30.46 -2.19 -20.17
C TRP A 108 30.97 -3.19 -19.14
N MET A 109 30.19 -3.41 -18.09
CA MET A 109 30.54 -4.31 -17.00
C MET A 109 29.60 -5.50 -17.00
N ARG A 110 30.16 -6.71 -17.06
CA ARG A 110 29.39 -7.94 -16.83
C ARG A 110 28.99 -8.00 -15.35
N PRO A 111 27.90 -8.72 -15.02
CA PRO A 111 27.60 -9.02 -13.63
C PRO A 111 28.77 -9.71 -12.92
N PHE A 112 28.97 -9.41 -11.64
CA PHE A 112 30.06 -10.00 -10.87
C PHE A 112 29.83 -11.46 -10.50
N TRP A 113 28.56 -11.86 -10.36
CA TRP A 113 28.15 -13.20 -9.99
C TRP A 113 27.54 -13.94 -11.16
N ASP A 114 27.74 -15.26 -11.17
CA ASP A 114 27.16 -16.12 -12.19
C ASP A 114 25.63 -16.24 -12.02
N PHE A 115 24.95 -16.42 -13.15
CA PHE A 115 23.50 -16.56 -13.18
C PHE A 115 23.09 -17.98 -13.56
N ARG A 116 22.02 -18.48 -12.95
CA ARG A 116 21.40 -19.76 -13.28
C ARG A 116 19.88 -19.62 -13.36
N PRO A 117 19.19 -20.42 -14.18
CA PRO A 117 17.73 -20.44 -14.22
C PRO A 117 17.17 -21.15 -12.98
N TYR A 118 16.12 -20.58 -12.39
CA TYR A 118 15.39 -21.16 -11.25
C TYR A 118 13.89 -21.22 -11.52
N GLY A 119 13.21 -22.11 -10.77
CA GLY A 119 11.78 -22.33 -10.89
C GLY A 119 11.36 -22.89 -12.25
N ARG A 120 10.05 -22.98 -12.45
CA ARG A 120 9.42 -23.38 -13.72
C ARG A 120 9.46 -22.24 -14.73
N SER A 121 9.45 -20.99 -14.25
CA SER A 121 9.61 -19.80 -15.08
C SER A 121 10.99 -19.70 -15.74
N GLY A 122 11.99 -20.44 -15.24
CA GLY A 122 13.36 -20.35 -15.72
C GLY A 122 13.98 -18.98 -15.42
N LYS A 123 13.49 -18.28 -14.39
CA LYS A 123 13.95 -16.95 -14.02
C LYS A 123 15.44 -17.01 -13.68
N MET A 124 16.24 -16.24 -14.41
CA MET A 124 17.66 -16.11 -14.11
C MET A 124 17.85 -15.33 -12.80
N LEU A 125 18.56 -15.94 -11.85
CA LEU A 125 19.01 -15.33 -10.60
C LEU A 125 20.52 -15.51 -10.46
N SER A 126 21.17 -14.51 -9.86
CA SER A 126 22.57 -14.57 -9.49
C SER A 126 22.83 -15.56 -8.34
N GLU A 127 24.09 -15.92 -8.11
CA GLU A 127 24.49 -16.71 -6.92
C GLU A 127 24.08 -16.04 -5.59
N VAL A 128 24.11 -14.70 -5.52
CA VAL A 128 23.74 -13.94 -4.31
C VAL A 128 22.25 -14.08 -3.98
N SER A 129 21.41 -14.15 -5.01
CA SER A 129 19.95 -14.25 -4.89
C SER A 129 19.44 -15.67 -5.06
N ALA A 130 20.32 -16.66 -5.25
CA ALA A 130 19.99 -18.07 -5.43
C ALA A 130 19.05 -18.65 -4.35
N PRO A 131 19.14 -18.27 -3.05
CA PRO A 131 18.20 -18.76 -2.04
C PRO A 131 16.72 -18.43 -2.33
N LEU A 132 16.45 -17.36 -3.09
CA LEU A 132 15.09 -17.00 -3.50
C LEU A 132 14.55 -17.91 -4.62
N GLY A 133 15.42 -18.70 -5.26
CA GLY A 133 15.05 -19.62 -6.33
C GLY A 133 13.97 -20.63 -5.96
N ALA A 134 13.84 -20.97 -4.68
CA ALA A 134 12.81 -21.89 -4.18
C ALA A 134 11.37 -21.31 -4.28
N VAL A 135 11.24 -19.98 -4.31
CA VAL A 135 9.94 -19.26 -4.33
C VAL A 135 9.83 -18.33 -5.54
N VAL A 136 10.74 -18.45 -6.52
CA VAL A 136 10.83 -17.48 -7.62
C VAL A 136 9.58 -17.44 -8.51
N ASP A 137 8.85 -18.54 -8.60
CA ASP A 137 7.60 -18.62 -9.38
C ASP A 137 6.43 -17.92 -8.66
N ASP A 138 6.55 -17.62 -7.36
CA ASP A 138 5.61 -16.83 -6.59
C ASP A 138 5.99 -15.34 -6.56
N MET A 139 7.10 -14.96 -7.22
CA MET A 139 7.60 -13.60 -7.30
C MET A 139 7.22 -12.96 -8.64
N ALA A 140 6.88 -11.67 -8.60
CA ALA A 140 6.73 -10.84 -9.79
C ALA A 140 7.91 -9.87 -9.91
N PHE A 141 8.51 -9.81 -11.10
CA PHE A 141 9.59 -8.86 -11.41
C PHE A 141 9.07 -7.79 -12.37
N ILE A 142 9.31 -6.52 -12.04
CA ILE A 142 8.92 -5.37 -12.86
C ILE A 142 10.20 -4.73 -13.40
N HIS A 143 10.52 -4.98 -14.67
CA HIS A 143 11.76 -4.50 -15.32
C HIS A 143 11.58 -3.23 -16.15
N ASN A 144 10.35 -2.79 -16.36
CA ASN A 144 9.98 -1.68 -17.24
C ASN A 144 9.64 -0.38 -16.49
N MET A 145 10.20 -0.19 -15.29
CA MET A 145 10.05 1.06 -14.55
C MET A 145 11.00 2.12 -15.10
N VAL A 146 10.45 3.29 -15.42
CA VAL A 146 11.22 4.44 -15.93
C VAL A 146 11.11 5.59 -14.94
N GLY A 147 12.25 6.11 -14.50
CA GLY A 147 12.36 7.30 -13.66
C GLY A 147 12.61 8.57 -14.48
N LYS A 148 12.27 9.72 -13.92
CA LYS A 148 12.53 11.04 -14.54
C LYS A 148 13.77 11.76 -14.00
N SER A 149 14.48 11.16 -13.05
CA SER A 149 15.72 11.71 -12.48
C SER A 149 16.63 10.60 -12.00
N GLY A 150 17.94 10.79 -12.23
CA GLY A 150 19.01 9.97 -11.65
C GLY A 150 19.47 10.45 -10.26
N VAL A 151 18.92 11.55 -9.74
CA VAL A 151 19.26 12.08 -8.42
C VAL A 151 18.51 11.31 -7.35
N HIS A 152 19.25 10.74 -6.39
CA HIS A 152 18.68 9.87 -5.35
C HIS A 152 17.49 10.49 -4.60
N SER A 153 17.59 11.76 -4.16
CA SER A 153 16.52 12.44 -3.43
C SER A 153 15.23 12.59 -4.23
N ALA A 154 15.33 13.11 -5.45
CA ALA A 154 14.20 13.29 -6.34
C ALA A 154 13.58 11.95 -6.78
N ALA A 155 14.40 10.91 -6.97
CA ALA A 155 13.93 9.57 -7.31
C ALA A 155 13.17 8.91 -6.14
N THR A 156 13.62 9.09 -4.89
CA THR A 156 12.88 8.59 -3.70
C THR A 156 11.53 9.28 -3.55
N LEU A 157 11.45 10.60 -3.76
CA LEU A 157 10.18 11.32 -3.80
C LEU A 157 9.28 10.79 -4.92
N LEU A 158 9.82 10.54 -6.11
CA LEU A 158 9.07 10.01 -7.23
C LEU A 158 8.52 8.61 -6.93
N GLN A 159 9.32 7.73 -6.31
CA GLN A 159 8.90 6.38 -5.94
C GLN A 159 7.80 6.39 -4.88
N SER A 160 7.93 7.26 -3.88
CA SER A 160 7.02 7.29 -2.73
C SER A 160 5.73 8.07 -3.01
N THR A 161 5.80 9.16 -3.79
CA THR A 161 4.68 10.10 -4.00
C THR A 161 4.18 10.17 -5.44
N GLY A 162 4.96 9.71 -6.42
CA GLY A 162 4.70 9.93 -7.85
C GLY A 162 5.19 11.28 -8.38
N PHE A 163 5.81 12.12 -7.55
CA PHE A 163 6.32 13.44 -7.91
C PHE A 163 7.79 13.61 -7.50
N GLN A 164 8.57 14.34 -8.30
CA GLN A 164 9.99 14.63 -7.99
C GLN A 164 10.17 15.76 -6.97
N LEU A 165 9.11 16.53 -6.72
CA LEU A 165 9.08 17.65 -5.79
C LEU A 165 8.43 17.22 -4.47
N PRO A 166 8.85 17.79 -3.33
CA PRO A 166 8.20 17.53 -2.05
C PRO A 166 6.80 18.14 -1.98
N GLY A 167 6.03 17.75 -0.97
CA GLY A 167 4.69 18.31 -0.68
C GLY A 167 3.52 17.47 -1.18
N PHE A 168 3.76 16.30 -1.77
CA PHE A 168 2.72 15.38 -2.21
C PHE A 168 2.53 14.22 -1.24
N PRO A 169 1.30 13.71 -1.06
CA PRO A 169 1.03 12.54 -0.24
C PRO A 169 1.70 11.29 -0.81
N GLY A 170 2.36 10.52 0.06
CA GLY A 170 2.97 9.24 -0.32
C GLY A 170 1.96 8.12 -0.54
N ALA A 171 2.41 7.00 -1.09
CA ALA A 171 1.61 5.80 -1.34
C ALA A 171 0.88 5.34 -0.06
N GLY A 172 1.54 5.34 1.09
CA GLY A 172 0.94 4.99 2.38
C GLY A 172 -0.24 5.90 2.78
N CYS A 173 -0.15 7.20 2.47
CA CYS A 173 -1.23 8.16 2.71
C CYS A 173 -2.44 7.88 1.82
N TRP A 174 -2.21 7.62 0.52
CA TRP A 174 -3.28 7.27 -0.42
C TRP A 174 -3.97 5.97 -0.05
N VAL A 175 -3.20 4.95 0.32
CA VAL A 175 -3.73 3.65 0.75
C VAL A 175 -4.57 3.81 2.02
N SER A 176 -4.05 4.51 3.03
CA SER A 176 -4.79 4.75 4.29
C SER A 176 -6.05 5.59 4.08
N TYR A 177 -6.00 6.58 3.18
CA TYR A 177 -7.16 7.40 2.84
C TYR A 177 -8.22 6.59 2.09
N ALA A 178 -7.83 5.81 1.09
CA ALA A 178 -8.75 5.01 0.27
C ALA A 178 -9.36 3.85 1.05
N LEU A 179 -8.52 3.06 1.74
CA LEU A 179 -8.94 1.85 2.46
C LEU A 179 -9.48 2.15 3.85
N GLY A 180 -9.21 3.32 4.44
CA GLY A 180 -9.56 3.64 5.83
C GLY A 180 -8.69 2.89 6.83
N SER A 181 -9.06 2.97 8.11
CA SER A 181 -8.39 2.24 9.19
C SER A 181 -9.24 1.06 9.67
N GLU A 182 -8.60 -0.02 10.13
CA GLU A 182 -9.27 -1.10 10.88
C GLU A 182 -9.45 -0.74 12.37
N ASN A 183 -8.77 0.31 12.86
CA ASN A 183 -8.80 0.75 14.25
C ASN A 183 -8.59 2.27 14.33
N ASP A 184 -9.33 2.95 15.19
CA ASP A 184 -9.16 4.38 15.45
C ASP A 184 -7.99 4.70 16.39
N ASN A 185 -7.51 3.71 17.13
CA ASN A 185 -6.50 3.89 18.18
C ASN A 185 -5.07 3.62 17.73
N LEU A 186 -4.85 3.09 16.51
CA LEU A 186 -3.53 2.79 15.97
C LEU A 186 -3.34 3.43 14.58
N PRO A 187 -2.11 3.86 14.25
CA PRO A 187 -1.82 4.40 12.93
C PRO A 187 -2.02 3.34 11.84
N THR A 188 -2.77 3.71 10.78
CA THR A 188 -3.03 2.86 9.61
C THR A 188 -1.77 2.58 8.79
N PHE A 189 -0.76 3.44 8.89
CA PHE A 189 0.52 3.34 8.21
C PHE A 189 1.65 3.66 9.19
N VAL A 190 2.64 2.78 9.23
CA VAL A 190 3.81 2.91 10.11
C VAL A 190 5.07 2.82 9.27
N VAL A 191 5.96 3.78 9.43
CA VAL A 191 7.32 3.73 8.88
C VAL A 191 8.25 3.30 10.01
N LEU A 192 8.94 2.18 9.83
CA LEU A 192 9.96 1.69 10.75
C LEU A 192 11.33 2.01 10.15
N PRO A 193 12.08 2.97 10.71
CA PRO A 193 13.44 3.23 10.24
C PRO A 193 14.39 2.13 10.69
N ASP A 194 15.52 1.98 9.98
CA ASP A 194 16.64 1.18 10.47
C ASP A 194 17.25 1.88 11.71
N HIS A 195 17.66 1.11 12.72
CA HIS A 195 18.36 1.63 13.91
C HIS A 195 19.61 2.48 13.58
N ARG A 196 20.20 2.29 12.39
CA ARG A 196 21.36 3.05 11.88
C ARG A 196 21.00 4.46 11.39
N GLY A 197 19.73 4.81 11.34
CA GLY A 197 19.24 6.15 10.98
C GLY A 197 18.26 6.15 9.81
N PHE A 198 17.74 7.34 9.51
CA PHE A 198 16.87 7.54 8.35
C PHE A 198 17.66 7.47 7.05
N ALA A 199 17.03 7.01 5.98
CA ALA A 199 17.63 7.17 4.66
C ALA A 199 17.83 8.67 4.42
N SER A 200 18.99 9.05 3.86
CA SER A 200 19.36 10.44 3.59
C SER A 200 18.35 11.21 2.72
N ASN A 201 17.33 10.54 2.19
CA ASN A 201 16.45 11.00 1.12
C ASN A 201 14.97 10.56 1.25
N GLY A 202 14.52 10.09 2.43
CA GLY A 202 13.12 9.72 2.67
C GLY A 202 12.94 8.59 3.66
#